data_AF-A0A368EPN3-F1
#
_entry.id   AF-A0A368EPN3-F1
#
_cell.length_a   1.000
_cell.length_b   1.000
_cell.length_c   1.000
_cell.angle_alpha   90.00
_cell.angle_beta   90.00
_cell.angle_gamma   90.00
#
_symmetry.space_group_name_H-M   'P 1'
#
loop_
_entity.id
_entity.type
_entity.pdbx_description
1 polymer ?
#
loop_
_entity_poly.entity_id
_entity_poly.type
_entity_poly.pdbx_seq_one_letter_code
_entity_poly.pdbx_strand_id
1 'polypeptide(L)'
;MKFFQKVKNGFSLIELLIVIAIFGVLSAIGLTNYNGFVEGVRKDQAISNAESIYRTLATYSNQENIKFSECNEILSHDQMLSCLQSFYMENGPFVNIENPYNIENNAVEARNIPEPHKVFHDIETPNSNRDCNKTGDANGVDGIVIIANDTSLQSSQFNISIFVCLDMTVKQSDTGLHWKKIKETILWN
;
A
#
# COMPACT_ATOMS: atom_id res chain seq x y z
N MET A 1 -26.01 -21.95 65.10
CA MET A 1 -25.24 -21.28 64.03
C MET A 1 -24.99 -22.31 62.93
N LYS A 2 -25.69 -22.23 61.78
CA LYS A 2 -25.49 -23.18 60.67
C LYS A 2 -24.21 -22.80 59.93
N PHE A 3 -23.18 -23.65 60.01
CA PHE A 3 -21.99 -23.53 59.18
C PHE A 3 -22.36 -23.82 57.73
N PHE A 4 -22.28 -22.80 56.86
CA PHE A 4 -22.28 -23.03 55.42
C PHE A 4 -20.97 -23.74 55.04
N GLN A 5 -21.02 -25.06 54.87
CA GLN A 5 -19.92 -25.82 54.28
C GLN A 5 -19.75 -25.37 52.83
N LYS A 6 -18.62 -24.71 52.55
CA LYS A 6 -18.21 -24.34 51.19
C LYS A 6 -17.72 -25.62 50.49
N VAL A 7 -18.53 -26.18 49.60
CA VAL A 7 -18.15 -27.33 48.77
C VAL A 7 -16.96 -26.89 47.89
N LYS A 8 -15.76 -27.37 48.21
CA LYS A 8 -14.56 -27.16 47.39
C LYS A 8 -14.52 -28.22 46.29
N ASN A 9 -15.25 -27.99 45.20
CA ASN A 9 -15.05 -28.76 43.98
C ASN A 9 -13.78 -28.22 43.32
N GLY A 10 -12.65 -28.92 43.53
CA GLY A 10 -11.41 -28.64 42.81
C GLY A 10 -11.52 -29.17 41.37
N PHE A 11 -10.97 -28.42 40.42
CA PHE A 11 -10.84 -28.85 39.03
C PHE A 11 -9.99 -30.14 38.98
N SER A 12 -10.44 -31.15 38.26
CA SER A 12 -9.66 -32.38 38.08
C SER A 12 -8.46 -32.13 37.16
N LEU A 13 -7.35 -32.82 37.43
CA LEU A 13 -6.14 -32.73 36.61
C LEU A 13 -6.42 -33.13 35.15
N ILE A 14 -7.32 -34.09 34.93
CA ILE A 14 -7.72 -34.48 33.58
C ILE A 14 -8.63 -33.46 32.89
N GLU A 15 -9.49 -32.78 33.65
CA GLU A 15 -10.33 -31.70 33.11
C GLU A 15 -9.45 -30.55 32.63
N LEU A 16 -8.42 -30.20 33.40
CA LEU A 16 -7.44 -29.21 32.96
C LEU A 16 -6.69 -29.69 31.71
N LEU A 17 -6.23 -30.94 31.68
CA LEU A 17 -5.47 -31.51 30.56
C LEU A 17 -6.26 -31.54 29.25
N ILE A 18 -7.55 -31.89 29.30
CA ILE A 18 -8.40 -31.87 28.10
C ILE A 18 -8.56 -30.44 27.57
N VAL A 19 -8.69 -29.46 28.46
CA VAL A 19 -8.86 -28.04 28.08
C VAL A 19 -7.63 -27.50 27.36
N ILE A 20 -6.42 -27.73 27.89
CA ILE A 20 -5.18 -27.32 27.19
C ILE A 20 -4.98 -28.08 25.88
N ALA A 21 -5.36 -29.37 25.81
CA ALA A 21 -5.28 -30.14 24.57
C ALA A 21 -6.20 -29.57 23.47
N ILE A 22 -7.45 -29.22 23.81
CA ILE A 22 -8.40 -28.62 22.86
C ILE A 22 -7.93 -27.21 22.44
N PHE A 23 -7.47 -26.37 23.39
CA PHE A 23 -6.93 -25.06 23.06
C PHE A 23 -5.69 -25.12 22.15
N GLY A 24 -4.85 -26.14 22.32
CA GLY A 24 -3.68 -26.36 21.45
C GLY A 24 -4.07 -26.56 19.99
N VAL A 25 -5.06 -27.43 19.72
CA VAL A 25 -5.53 -27.70 18.35
C VAL A 25 -6.22 -26.47 17.75
N LEU A 26 -7.10 -25.80 18.50
CA LEU A 26 -7.81 -24.61 18.02
C LEU A 26 -6.84 -23.46 17.69
N SER A 27 -5.81 -23.27 18.50
CA SER A 27 -4.81 -22.21 18.27
C SER A 27 -4.00 -22.47 17.00
N ALA A 28 -3.61 -23.72 16.74
CA ALA A 28 -2.86 -24.07 15.54
C ALA A 28 -3.63 -23.75 14.24
N ILE A 29 -4.92 -24.10 14.18
CA ILE A 29 -5.78 -23.83 13.01
C ILE A 29 -6.15 -22.34 12.92
N GLY A 30 -6.39 -21.70 14.07
CA GLY A 30 -6.77 -20.29 14.14
C GLY A 30 -5.66 -19.36 13.62
N LEU A 31 -4.40 -19.65 13.95
CA LEU A 31 -3.26 -18.81 13.57
C LEU A 31 -3.02 -18.75 12.06
N THR A 32 -3.08 -19.88 11.36
CA THR A 32 -2.84 -19.92 9.90
C THR A 32 -3.88 -19.13 9.13
N ASN A 33 -5.15 -19.24 9.53
CA ASN A 33 -6.25 -18.51 8.90
C ASN A 33 -6.19 -17.02 9.23
N TYR A 34 -5.83 -16.68 10.48
CA TYR A 34 -5.67 -15.30 10.90
C TYR A 34 -4.60 -14.57 10.09
N ASN A 35 -3.44 -15.18 9.87
CA ASN A 35 -2.37 -14.57 9.07
C ASN A 35 -2.83 -14.29 7.62
N GLY A 36 -3.50 -15.25 6.97
CA GLY A 36 -4.04 -15.04 5.63
C GLY A 36 -5.10 -13.93 5.56
N PHE A 37 -5.93 -13.80 6.59
CA PHE A 37 -6.89 -12.70 6.70
C PHE A 37 -6.19 -11.34 6.86
N VAL A 38 -5.18 -11.26 7.73
CA VAL A 38 -4.40 -10.03 7.94
C VAL A 38 -3.70 -9.60 6.65
N GLU A 39 -3.09 -10.52 5.91
CA GLU A 39 -2.48 -10.21 4.60
C GLU A 39 -3.51 -9.68 3.59
N GLY A 40 -4.71 -10.25 3.55
CA GLY A 40 -5.80 -9.74 2.71
C GLY A 40 -6.20 -8.31 3.08
N VAL A 41 -6.36 -8.03 4.37
CA VAL A 41 -6.68 -6.68 4.87
C VAL A 41 -5.58 -5.68 4.53
N ARG A 42 -4.30 -6.07 4.67
CA ARG A 42 -3.15 -5.21 4.33
C ARG A 42 -3.17 -4.84 2.85
N LYS A 43 -3.41 -5.82 1.98
CA LYS A 43 -3.51 -5.63 0.53
C LYS A 43 -4.65 -4.70 0.17
N ASP A 44 -5.83 -4.93 0.74
CA ASP A 44 -7.00 -4.09 0.49
C ASP A 44 -6.79 -2.65 0.99
N GLN A 45 -6.12 -2.48 2.13
CA GLN A 45 -5.76 -1.17 2.65
C GLN A 45 -4.76 -0.45 1.73
N ALA A 46 -3.72 -1.14 1.24
CA ALA A 46 -2.75 -0.54 0.31
C ALA A 46 -3.42 -0.10 -1.00
N ILE A 47 -4.33 -0.92 -1.56
CA ILE A 47 -5.14 -0.54 -2.72
C ILE A 47 -6.03 0.67 -2.39
N SER A 48 -6.68 0.67 -1.24
CA SER A 48 -7.54 1.77 -0.80
C SER A 48 -6.76 3.09 -0.65
N ASN A 49 -5.57 3.03 -0.05
CA ASN A 49 -4.66 4.17 0.07
C ASN A 49 -4.30 4.71 -1.32
N ALA A 50 -3.90 3.84 -2.25
CA ALA A 50 -3.53 4.23 -3.60
C ALA A 50 -4.71 4.80 -4.41
N GLU A 51 -5.92 4.26 -4.27
CA GLU A 51 -7.13 4.83 -4.88
C GLU A 51 -7.51 6.19 -4.28
N SER A 52 -7.34 6.36 -2.97
CA SER A 52 -7.56 7.64 -2.30
C SER A 52 -6.61 8.71 -2.85
N ILE A 53 -5.32 8.38 -2.95
CA ILE A 53 -4.30 9.25 -3.53
C ILE A 53 -4.67 9.62 -4.97
N TYR A 54 -5.09 8.64 -5.79
CA TYR A 54 -5.55 8.87 -7.15
C TYR A 54 -6.67 9.90 -7.22
N ARG A 55 -7.75 9.71 -6.45
CA ARG A 55 -8.90 10.61 -6.46
C ARG A 55 -8.53 12.01 -6.02
N THR A 56 -7.70 12.13 -4.99
CA THR A 56 -7.22 13.41 -4.50
C THR A 56 -6.38 14.13 -5.55
N LEU A 57 -5.38 13.47 -6.14
CA LEU A 57 -4.54 14.08 -7.19
C LEU A 57 -5.35 14.43 -8.44
N ALA A 58 -6.28 13.58 -8.88
CA ALA A 58 -7.16 13.88 -10.00
C ALA A 58 -8.09 15.08 -9.71
N THR A 59 -8.44 15.32 -8.45
CA THR A 59 -9.18 16.52 -8.06
C THR A 59 -8.30 17.75 -8.15
N TYR A 60 -7.07 17.68 -7.61
CA TYR A 60 -6.12 18.79 -7.64
C TYR A 60 -5.65 19.15 -9.05
N SER A 61 -5.48 18.17 -9.95
CA SER A 61 -5.08 18.42 -11.34
C SER A 61 -6.09 19.24 -12.15
N ASN A 62 -7.31 19.41 -11.64
CA ASN A 62 -8.36 20.24 -12.25
C ASN A 62 -8.60 21.55 -11.48
N GLN A 63 -7.79 21.86 -10.47
CA GLN A 63 -7.93 23.07 -9.66
C GLN A 63 -6.90 24.14 -10.06
N GLU A 64 -7.37 25.37 -10.25
CA GLU A 64 -6.50 26.51 -10.58
C GLU A 64 -5.73 27.07 -9.37
N ASN A 65 -6.18 26.79 -8.15
CA ASN A 65 -5.60 27.37 -6.93
C ASN A 65 -5.39 26.28 -5.87
N ILE A 66 -4.25 25.60 -5.98
CA ILE A 66 -3.85 24.58 -5.04
C ILE A 66 -3.23 25.27 -3.82
N LYS A 67 -3.58 24.81 -2.60
CA LYS A 67 -3.07 25.40 -1.35
C LYS A 67 -1.55 25.21 -1.15
N PHE A 68 -0.92 24.40 -1.98
CA PHE A 68 0.51 24.10 -1.96
C PHE A 68 1.23 25.03 -2.93
N SER A 69 2.08 25.90 -2.41
CA SER A 69 2.84 26.89 -3.18
C SER A 69 3.68 26.27 -4.29
N GLU A 70 4.21 25.08 -4.02
CA GLU A 70 5.04 24.26 -4.89
C GLU A 70 4.29 23.83 -6.16
N CYS A 71 2.96 23.86 -6.14
CA CYS A 71 2.10 23.43 -7.24
C CYS A 71 1.56 24.56 -8.12
N ASN A 72 1.85 25.83 -7.82
CA ASN A 72 1.20 26.96 -8.50
C ASN A 72 1.91 27.42 -9.79
N GLU A 73 3.19 27.09 -9.97
CA GLU A 73 3.99 27.47 -11.16
C GLU A 73 4.88 26.31 -11.62
N ILE A 74 4.24 25.23 -12.07
CA ILE A 74 4.96 24.02 -12.50
C ILE A 74 5.40 24.16 -13.97
N LEU A 75 6.70 24.40 -14.19
CA LEU A 75 7.29 24.57 -15.53
C LEU A 75 8.30 23.47 -15.88
N SER A 76 8.57 22.57 -14.93
CA SER A 76 9.57 21.51 -15.04
C SER A 76 9.16 20.27 -14.25
N HIS A 77 9.69 19.11 -14.65
CA HIS A 77 9.46 17.85 -13.95
C HIS A 77 9.97 17.88 -12.51
N ASP A 78 11.02 18.66 -12.21
CA ASP A 78 11.54 18.78 -10.85
C ASP A 78 10.59 19.59 -9.94
N GLN A 79 10.00 20.66 -10.45
CA GLN A 79 8.94 21.38 -9.73
C GLN A 79 7.70 20.52 -9.55
N MET A 80 7.32 19.72 -10.55
CA MET A 80 6.22 18.77 -10.42
C MET A 80 6.51 17.75 -9.31
N LEU A 81 7.74 17.25 -9.25
CA LEU A 81 8.16 16.33 -8.18
C LEU A 81 8.07 16.99 -6.80
N SER A 82 8.51 18.24 -6.64
CA SER A 82 8.36 19.00 -5.39
C SER A 82 6.89 19.24 -5.02
N CYS A 83 6.03 19.55 -5.98
CA CYS A 83 4.58 19.63 -5.78
C CYS A 83 4.00 18.29 -5.31
N LEU A 84 4.39 17.17 -5.93
CA LEU A 84 3.92 15.85 -5.51
C LEU A 84 4.41 15.49 -4.10
N GLN A 85 5.65 15.85 -3.77
CA GLN A 85 6.25 15.67 -2.45
C GLN A 85 5.47 16.40 -1.36
N SER A 86 5.01 17.63 -1.59
CA SER A 86 4.27 18.38 -0.57
C SER A 86 2.97 17.70 -0.13
N PHE A 87 2.39 16.80 -0.95
CA PHE A 87 1.16 16.10 -0.56
C PHE A 87 1.33 15.05 0.55
N TYR A 88 2.53 14.50 0.73
CA TYR A 88 2.83 13.53 1.80
C TYR A 88 3.86 14.03 2.81
N MET A 89 4.17 15.31 2.78
CA MET A 89 4.94 16.01 3.82
C MET A 89 3.99 16.70 4.83
N GLU A 90 4.56 17.50 5.74
CA GLU A 90 3.81 18.20 6.78
C GLU A 90 2.63 19.02 6.19
N ASN A 91 1.43 18.86 6.75
CA ASN A 91 0.17 19.46 6.29
C ASN A 91 -0.35 18.96 4.93
N GLY A 92 0.30 17.99 4.31
CA GLY A 92 -0.19 17.31 3.10
C GLY A 92 -1.37 16.37 3.39
N PRO A 93 -2.30 16.14 2.43
CA PRO A 93 -3.43 15.23 2.61
C PRO A 93 -3.03 13.75 2.80
N PHE A 94 -1.79 13.38 2.47
CA PHE A 94 -1.29 12.01 2.54
C PHE A 94 -0.33 11.79 3.72
N VAL A 95 -0.11 12.79 4.59
CA VAL A 95 0.86 12.71 5.69
C VAL A 95 0.57 11.58 6.69
N ASN A 96 -0.71 11.23 6.86
CA ASN A 96 -1.16 10.18 7.78
C ASN A 96 -1.41 8.84 7.09
N ILE A 97 -1.02 8.70 5.81
CA ILE A 97 -1.11 7.40 5.15
C ILE A 97 0.07 6.56 5.62
N GLU A 98 -0.24 5.45 6.29
CA GLU A 98 0.75 4.48 6.77
C GLU A 98 0.86 3.29 5.80
N ASN A 99 2.04 2.66 5.81
CA ASN A 99 2.26 1.43 5.06
C ASN A 99 1.66 0.25 5.87
N PRO A 100 0.68 -0.48 5.31
CA PRO A 100 -0.05 -1.51 6.06
C PRO A 100 0.78 -2.76 6.38
N TYR A 101 1.91 -2.96 5.69
CA TYR A 101 2.80 -4.10 5.90
C TYR A 101 3.89 -3.81 6.92
N ASN A 102 4.46 -2.61 6.90
CA ASN A 102 5.44 -2.15 7.88
C ASN A 102 5.38 -0.63 8.06
N ILE A 103 5.01 -0.17 9.25
CA ILE A 103 4.88 1.25 9.60
C ILE A 103 6.22 2.03 9.56
N GLU A 104 7.36 1.34 9.61
CA GLU A 104 8.68 1.98 9.47
C GLU A 104 9.01 2.32 8.01
N ASN A 105 8.29 1.70 7.06
CA ASN A 105 8.46 1.96 5.65
C ASN A 105 7.58 3.13 5.20
N ASN A 106 8.07 3.87 4.20
CA ASN A 106 7.26 4.87 3.52
C ASN A 106 6.01 4.22 2.89
N ALA A 107 4.88 4.88 3.04
CA ALA A 107 3.62 4.47 2.41
C ALA A 107 3.45 5.09 1.02
N VAL A 108 3.99 6.29 0.82
CA VAL A 108 3.86 7.08 -0.41
C VAL A 108 5.20 7.67 -0.79
N GLU A 109 5.53 7.63 -2.08
CA GLU A 109 6.72 8.27 -2.62
C GLU A 109 6.44 8.80 -4.03
N ALA A 110 6.90 10.00 -4.34
CA ALA A 110 6.84 10.56 -5.69
C ALA A 110 8.17 10.38 -6.41
N ARG A 111 8.13 10.02 -7.69
CA ARG A 111 9.33 9.80 -8.51
C ARG A 111 9.17 10.37 -9.91
N ASN A 112 10.25 10.95 -10.43
CA ASN A 112 10.40 11.31 -11.83
C ASN A 112 10.95 10.11 -12.59
N ILE A 113 10.15 9.54 -13.49
CA ILE A 113 10.49 8.30 -14.18
C ILE A 113 10.17 8.44 -15.67
N PRO A 114 11.13 8.19 -16.58
CA PRO A 114 10.87 8.19 -18.01
C PRO A 114 10.05 6.95 -18.38
N GLU A 115 8.92 7.14 -19.06
CA GLU A 115 8.01 6.07 -19.47
C GLU A 115 7.63 5.11 -18.31
N PRO A 116 6.94 5.58 -17.25
CA PRO A 116 6.66 4.80 -16.04
C PRO A 116 6.02 3.43 -16.31
N HIS A 117 5.19 3.30 -17.34
CA HIS A 117 4.53 2.03 -17.73
C HIS A 117 5.52 0.96 -18.24
N LYS A 118 6.74 1.35 -18.63
CA LYS A 118 7.84 0.42 -18.98
C LYS A 118 8.74 0.08 -17.80
N VAL A 119 8.71 0.89 -16.75
CA VAL A 119 9.44 0.64 -15.49
C VAL A 119 8.57 -0.21 -14.57
N PHE A 120 7.35 0.27 -14.31
CA PHE A 120 6.29 -0.40 -13.58
C PHE A 120 5.36 -1.05 -14.60
N HIS A 121 5.68 -2.28 -14.99
CA HIS A 121 4.84 -3.01 -15.94
C HIS A 121 3.49 -3.35 -15.31
N ASP A 122 2.41 -2.92 -15.95
CA ASP A 122 1.05 -3.27 -15.53
C ASP A 122 0.76 -4.76 -15.80
N ILE A 123 0.02 -5.40 -14.88
CA ILE A 123 -0.34 -6.83 -14.87
C ILE A 123 -1.00 -7.29 -16.18
N GLU A 124 -1.67 -6.37 -16.89
CA GLU A 124 -2.44 -6.66 -18.09
C GLU A 124 -1.59 -6.80 -19.38
N THR A 125 -0.28 -6.55 -19.32
CA THR A 125 0.60 -6.71 -20.50
C THR A 125 1.40 -8.03 -20.47
N PRO A 126 1.74 -8.65 -21.63
CA PRO A 126 2.51 -9.90 -21.66
C PRO A 126 3.92 -9.84 -21.03
N ASN A 127 4.41 -8.63 -20.73
CA ASN A 127 5.69 -8.37 -20.06
C ASN A 127 5.50 -7.92 -18.59
N SER A 128 4.35 -8.25 -17.99
CA SER A 128 3.92 -7.77 -16.66
C SER A 128 4.68 -8.35 -15.49
N ASN A 129 5.98 -8.08 -15.40
CA ASN A 129 6.76 -8.68 -14.33
C ASN A 129 8.06 -7.94 -14.01
N ARG A 130 7.93 -6.72 -13.49
CA ARG A 130 8.95 -6.24 -12.57
C ARG A 130 8.47 -6.47 -11.16
N ASP A 131 9.11 -7.45 -10.54
CA ASP A 131 9.19 -7.59 -9.10
C ASP A 131 9.61 -6.25 -8.50
N CYS A 132 8.84 -5.74 -7.53
CA CYS A 132 9.15 -4.47 -6.88
C CYS A 132 10.48 -4.50 -6.15
N ASN A 133 11.03 -5.67 -5.85
CA ASN A 133 12.32 -5.79 -5.17
C ASN A 133 13.51 -5.71 -6.14
N LYS A 134 13.27 -5.56 -7.45
CA LYS A 134 14.36 -5.39 -8.42
C LYS A 134 15.01 -4.02 -8.24
N THR A 135 16.34 -4.00 -8.21
CA THR A 135 17.17 -2.80 -8.08
C THR A 135 16.87 -1.76 -9.17
N GLY A 136 17.03 -0.47 -8.83
CA GLY A 136 16.81 0.68 -9.73
C GLY A 136 15.50 1.41 -9.43
N ASP A 137 14.98 2.16 -10.41
CA ASP A 137 13.79 3.01 -10.22
C ASP A 137 12.49 2.24 -9.96
N ALA A 138 12.50 0.93 -10.24
CA ALA A 138 11.42 0.00 -9.95
C ALA A 138 11.50 -0.61 -8.53
N ASN A 139 12.49 -0.23 -7.72
CA ASN A 139 12.67 -0.78 -6.36
C ASN A 139 11.63 -0.18 -5.39
N GLY A 140 11.01 -1.02 -4.58
CA GLY A 140 9.99 -0.65 -3.62
C GLY A 140 9.83 -1.74 -2.55
N VAL A 141 9.02 -1.44 -1.55
CA VAL A 141 8.67 -2.35 -0.45
C VAL A 141 7.18 -2.67 -0.53
N ASP A 142 6.75 -3.73 0.12
CA ASP A 142 5.33 -4.14 0.11
C ASP A 142 4.42 -3.00 0.59
N GLY A 143 3.30 -2.80 -0.10
CA GLY A 143 2.31 -1.76 0.16
C GLY A 143 2.70 -0.33 -0.17
N ILE A 144 3.93 -0.05 -0.66
CA ILE A 144 4.31 1.32 -1.05
C ILE A 144 3.50 1.77 -2.27
N VAL A 145 3.06 3.02 -2.24
CA VAL A 145 2.42 3.72 -3.36
C VAL A 145 3.43 4.66 -4.01
N ILE A 146 3.72 4.44 -5.29
CA ILE A 146 4.55 5.32 -6.10
C ILE A 146 3.66 6.24 -6.94
N ILE A 147 3.85 7.54 -6.79
CA ILE A 147 3.30 8.57 -7.66
C ILE A 147 4.36 8.89 -8.71
N ALA A 148 4.22 8.33 -9.91
CA ALA A 148 5.18 8.48 -10.99
C ALA A 148 4.81 9.63 -11.91
N ASN A 149 5.70 10.61 -12.05
CA ASN A 149 5.64 11.66 -13.06
C ASN A 149 6.42 11.21 -14.31
N ASP A 150 5.76 11.16 -15.46
CA ASP A 150 6.40 10.75 -16.72
C ASP A 150 7.28 11.84 -17.30
N THR A 151 8.60 11.67 -17.21
CA THR A 151 9.57 12.64 -17.70
C THR A 151 9.96 12.47 -19.17
N SER A 152 9.33 11.54 -19.89
CA SER A 152 9.56 11.37 -21.33
C SER A 152 8.82 12.40 -22.18
N LEU A 153 7.92 13.17 -21.57
CA LEU A 153 7.08 14.17 -22.23
C LEU A 153 7.72 15.56 -22.21
N GLN A 154 7.10 16.50 -22.94
CA GLN A 154 7.52 17.90 -22.90
C GLN A 154 7.26 18.49 -21.50
N SER A 155 8.10 19.44 -21.07
CA SER A 155 8.10 20.01 -19.72
C SER A 155 6.83 20.81 -19.35
N SER A 156 5.86 20.93 -20.25
CA SER A 156 4.56 21.58 -20.04
C SER A 156 3.39 20.61 -19.97
N GLN A 157 3.65 19.30 -19.97
CA GLN A 157 2.61 18.26 -19.85
C GLN A 157 3.04 17.24 -18.80
N PHE A 158 2.28 17.13 -17.72
CA PHE A 158 2.59 16.21 -16.62
C PHE A 158 1.61 15.05 -16.62
N ASN A 159 2.10 13.86 -16.99
CA ASN A 159 1.32 12.64 -16.92
C ASN A 159 1.68 11.90 -15.63
N ILE A 160 0.74 11.91 -14.68
CA ILE A 160 0.93 11.29 -13.36
C ILE A 160 0.25 9.93 -13.34
N SER A 161 0.99 8.88 -13.01
CA SER A 161 0.47 7.51 -12.88
C SER A 161 0.77 6.98 -11.49
N ILE A 162 -0.17 6.24 -10.91
CA ILE A 162 -0.03 5.71 -9.56
C ILE A 162 0.15 4.21 -9.63
N PHE A 163 1.14 3.71 -8.91
CA PHE A 163 1.45 2.30 -8.81
C PHE A 163 1.51 1.90 -7.34
N VAL A 164 1.07 0.69 -7.02
CA VAL A 164 1.20 0.12 -5.68
C VAL A 164 1.94 -1.21 -5.79
N CYS A 165 2.88 -1.46 -4.87
CA CYS A 165 3.55 -2.75 -4.79
C CYS A 165 2.74 -3.71 -3.91
N LEU A 166 2.36 -4.87 -4.43
CA LEU A 166 1.55 -5.86 -3.71
C LEU A 166 1.98 -7.27 -4.06
N ASP A 167 1.79 -8.20 -3.13
CA ASP A 167 1.87 -9.62 -3.44
C ASP A 167 0.67 -10.05 -4.31
N MET A 168 0.95 -10.60 -5.49
CA MET A 168 -0.05 -11.05 -6.44
C MET A 168 0.41 -12.26 -7.24
N THR A 169 -0.56 -13.10 -7.61
CA THR A 169 -0.36 -14.14 -8.63
C THR A 169 -0.65 -13.56 -10.00
N VAL A 170 0.39 -13.42 -10.83
CA VAL A 170 0.27 -12.95 -12.21
C VAL A 170 0.08 -14.15 -13.15
N LYS A 171 -0.79 -14.02 -14.16
CA LYS A 171 -0.99 -15.08 -15.16
C LYS A 171 0.35 -15.35 -15.87
N GLN A 172 0.81 -16.61 -15.86
CA GLN A 172 2.08 -17.05 -16.46
C GLN A 172 3.36 -16.61 -15.72
N SER A 173 3.23 -16.19 -14.46
CA SER A 173 4.36 -15.90 -13.56
C SER A 173 4.13 -16.54 -12.18
N ASP A 174 5.20 -16.66 -11.41
CA ASP A 174 5.14 -17.01 -9.99
C ASP A 174 4.39 -15.94 -9.19
N THR A 175 3.92 -16.33 -8.00
CA THR A 175 3.34 -15.41 -7.01
C THR A 175 4.45 -14.62 -6.36
N GLY A 176 4.28 -13.30 -6.24
CA GLY A 176 5.26 -12.43 -5.60
C GLY A 176 4.87 -10.96 -5.64
N LEU A 177 5.79 -10.12 -5.15
CA LEU A 177 5.62 -8.68 -5.07
C LEU A 177 5.73 -8.04 -6.45
N HIS A 178 4.64 -7.48 -6.94
CA HIS A 178 4.56 -6.86 -8.27
C HIS A 178 3.91 -5.48 -8.21
N TRP A 179 4.29 -4.64 -9.17
CA TRP A 179 3.64 -3.36 -9.37
C TRP A 179 2.26 -3.53 -9.98
N LYS A 180 1.27 -2.85 -9.41
CA LYS A 180 -0.08 -2.74 -9.96
C LYS A 180 -0.40 -1.28 -10.23
N LYS A 181 -0.77 -0.96 -11.47
CA LYS A 181 -1.26 0.37 -11.82
C LYS A 181 -2.64 0.61 -11.21
N ILE A 182 -2.86 1.81 -10.69
CA ILE A 182 -4.15 2.26 -10.18
C ILE A 182 -4.77 3.24 -11.18
N LYS A 183 -5.93 2.84 -11.72
CA LYS A 183 -6.76 3.65 -12.63
C LYS A 183 -5.99 4.16 -13.85
N GLU A 184 -6.61 5.05 -14.60
CA GLU A 184 -6.03 5.75 -15.74
C GLU A 184 -4.95 6.77 -15.32
N THR A 185 -4.18 7.26 -16.29
CA THR A 185 -3.15 8.27 -16.05
C THR A 185 -3.81 9.63 -15.88
N ILE A 186 -3.42 10.39 -14.84
CA ILE A 186 -3.88 11.75 -14.57
C ILE A 186 -3.10 12.70 -15.47
N LEU A 187 -3.83 13.55 -16.21
CA LEU A 187 -3.25 14.68 -16.94
C LEU A 187 -3.26 15.89 -16.00
N TRP A 188 -2.09 16.40 -15.68
CA TRP A 188 -1.91 17.57 -14.82
C TRP A 188 -1.39 18.72 -15.68
N ASN A 189 -2.24 19.76 -15.78
CA ASN A 189 -2.03 20.94 -16.60
C ASN A 189 -1.81 22.18 -15.73
#